data_AF-A0A2P4S7G8-F1
#
_entry.id   AF-A0A2P4S7G8-F1
#
_cell.length_a   1.000
_cell.length_b   1.000
_cell.length_c   1.000
_cell.angle_alpha   90.00
_cell.angle_beta   90.00
_cell.angle_gamma   90.00
#
_symmetry.space_group_name_H-M   'P 1'
#
loop_
_entity.id
_entity.type
_entity.pdbx_description
1 polymer ?
#
loop_
_entity_poly.entity_id
_entity_poly.type
_entity_poly.pdbx_seq_one_letter_code
_entity_poly.pdbx_strand_id
1 'polypeptide(L)'
;PLLQVFVGGSISKGGPVVVLKDEELQSQPEPFVIQGKKVPGGPQMIQLSLDGKRLYVTTSLYSAWDRQFYPDLIRHGSVMLQIDVDTEKGGLTVNRDFLVDFGKEPGGPCMAHEMRYPGGDCTSDIWDPNAMADEELSPQAAKKGTLSPGVSRSGAAEPGTLVQKLRGNIS
;
A
#
# COMPACT_ATOMS: atom_id res chain seq x y z
N PRO A 1 -4.44 11.26 -20.25
CA PRO A 1 -4.07 10.57 -18.99
C PRO A 1 -2.77 9.79 -19.18
N LEU A 2 -1.87 9.79 -18.20
CA LEU A 2 -0.69 8.92 -18.24
C LEU A 2 -1.14 7.49 -17.92
N LEU A 3 -0.84 6.56 -18.82
CA LEU A 3 -1.10 5.13 -18.62
C LEU A 3 -0.10 4.49 -17.63
N GLN A 4 1.00 5.18 -17.34
CA GLN A 4 2.13 4.67 -16.59
C GLN A 4 2.57 5.68 -15.53
N VAL A 5 2.95 5.17 -14.36
CA VAL A 5 3.56 5.95 -13.28
C VAL A 5 4.86 5.29 -12.83
N PHE A 6 5.88 6.10 -12.55
CA PHE A 6 7.17 5.64 -12.05
C PHE A 6 7.31 6.07 -10.59
N VAL A 7 7.38 5.08 -9.69
CA VAL A 7 7.42 5.30 -8.23
C VAL A 7 8.69 4.79 -7.57
N GLY A 8 9.70 4.45 -8.36
CA GLY A 8 10.99 3.92 -7.89
C GLY A 8 11.56 2.88 -8.85
N GLY A 9 12.45 2.05 -8.33
CA GLY A 9 13.10 0.96 -9.03
C GLY A 9 14.50 1.30 -9.54
N SER A 10 15.22 0.26 -9.97
CA SER A 10 16.60 0.39 -10.45
C SER A 10 16.72 1.07 -11.82
N ILE A 11 15.65 1.04 -12.63
CA ILE A 11 15.59 1.70 -13.94
C ILE A 11 15.23 3.18 -13.73
N SER A 12 16.24 3.97 -13.36
CA SER A 12 16.13 5.42 -13.24
C SER A 12 17.42 6.08 -13.72
N LYS A 13 17.35 7.32 -14.22
CA LYS A 13 18.52 8.08 -14.66
C LYS A 13 19.57 8.16 -13.54
N GLY A 14 20.83 7.87 -13.89
CA GLY A 14 21.94 7.82 -12.94
C GLY A 14 21.85 6.67 -11.92
N GLY A 15 20.94 5.73 -12.11
CA GLY A 15 20.81 4.51 -11.31
C GLY A 15 21.87 3.45 -11.64
N PRO A 16 21.85 2.32 -10.92
CA PRO A 16 22.82 1.23 -11.10
C PRO A 16 22.58 0.42 -12.39
N VAL A 17 21.44 0.61 -13.05
CA VAL A 17 21.06 -0.09 -14.28
C VAL A 17 21.06 0.90 -15.45
N VAL A 18 21.69 0.48 -16.55
CA VAL A 18 21.72 1.20 -17.83
C VAL A 18 20.92 0.39 -18.84
N VAL A 19 19.83 0.97 -19.34
CA VAL A 19 19.00 0.41 -20.39
C VAL A 19 19.65 0.70 -21.74
N LEU A 20 20.00 -0.36 -22.46
CA LEU A 20 20.68 -0.27 -23.76
C LEU A 20 19.71 -0.03 -24.92
N LYS A 21 18.47 -0.50 -24.78
CA LYS A 21 17.40 -0.37 -25.77
C LYS A 21 16.06 -0.32 -25.06
N ASP A 22 15.27 0.69 -25.38
CA ASP A 22 13.89 0.88 -24.94
C ASP A 22 13.10 1.42 -26.14
N GLU A 23 12.04 0.73 -26.54
CA GLU A 23 11.18 1.15 -27.65
C GLU A 23 9.99 1.99 -27.16
N GLU A 24 9.72 1.97 -25.86
CA GLU A 24 8.59 2.65 -25.22
C GLU A 24 9.00 4.04 -24.73
N LEU A 25 10.15 4.16 -24.06
CA LEU A 25 10.64 5.40 -23.47
C LEU A 25 11.84 5.96 -24.25
N GLN A 26 11.82 7.28 -24.50
CA GLN A 26 12.96 7.99 -25.10
C GLN A 26 14.19 8.04 -24.17
N SER A 27 13.97 7.96 -22.86
CA SER A 27 15.02 7.95 -21.85
C SER A 27 14.50 7.33 -20.56
N GLN A 28 15.40 6.74 -19.75
CA GLN A 28 15.04 6.26 -18.42
C GLN A 28 14.34 7.35 -17.59
N PRO A 29 13.38 7.01 -16.72
CA PRO A 29 12.68 7.99 -15.90
C PRO A 29 13.60 8.68 -14.88
N GLU A 30 13.22 9.87 -14.44
CA GLU A 30 13.89 10.53 -13.32
C GLU A 30 13.71 9.71 -12.02
N PRO A 31 14.68 9.75 -11.09
CA PRO A 31 14.49 9.15 -9.78
C PRO A 31 13.25 9.71 -9.09
N PHE A 32 12.41 8.84 -8.54
CA PHE A 32 11.17 9.27 -7.92
C PHE A 32 11.41 9.92 -6.56
N VAL A 33 10.94 11.16 -6.40
CA VAL A 33 11.03 11.96 -5.18
C VAL A 33 9.64 12.45 -4.79
N ILE A 34 9.27 12.24 -3.52
CA ILE A 34 8.00 12.67 -2.93
C ILE A 34 8.24 13.22 -1.52
N GLN A 35 7.65 14.37 -1.20
CA GLN A 35 7.82 15.04 0.11
C GLN A 35 9.29 15.15 0.55
N GLY A 36 10.19 15.45 -0.40
CA GLY A 36 11.64 15.58 -0.16
C GLY A 36 12.39 14.26 0.04
N LYS A 37 11.71 13.10 -0.01
CA LYS A 37 12.34 11.77 0.08
C LYS A 37 12.49 11.17 -1.31
N LYS A 38 13.72 10.80 -1.68
CA LYS A 38 13.96 9.88 -2.80
C LYS A 38 13.51 8.48 -2.38
N VAL A 39 12.57 7.89 -3.10
CA VAL A 39 12.02 6.58 -2.73
C VAL A 39 13.06 5.49 -3.02
N PRO A 40 13.49 4.71 -2.02
CA PRO A 40 14.33 3.55 -2.24
C PRO A 40 13.48 2.33 -2.64
N GLY A 41 14.09 1.38 -3.33
CA GLY A 41 13.38 0.21 -3.83
C GLY A 41 12.50 0.53 -5.03
N GLY A 42 11.65 -0.43 -5.39
CA GLY A 42 10.61 -0.30 -6.41
C GLY A 42 9.26 -0.74 -5.86
N PRO A 43 8.16 -0.56 -6.63
CA PRO A 43 6.85 -1.03 -6.24
C PRO A 43 6.85 -2.56 -6.07
N GLN A 44 6.26 -3.07 -4.98
CA GLN A 44 6.20 -4.51 -4.71
C GLN A 44 4.77 -4.97 -4.40
N MET A 45 4.31 -4.93 -3.14
CA MET A 45 2.91 -5.25 -2.85
C MET A 45 2.05 -4.06 -3.25
N ILE A 46 0.91 -4.38 -3.86
CA ILE A 46 -0.09 -3.41 -4.26
C ILE A 46 -1.45 -3.81 -3.68
N GLN A 47 -2.23 -2.82 -3.25
CA GLN A 47 -3.55 -3.04 -2.68
C GLN A 47 -4.53 -2.02 -3.24
N LEU A 48 -5.54 -2.50 -3.96
CA LEU A 48 -6.61 -1.66 -4.50
C LEU A 48 -7.69 -1.45 -3.43
N SER A 49 -8.21 -0.22 -3.34
CA SER A 49 -9.40 0.08 -2.53
C SER A 49 -10.64 -0.58 -3.13
N LEU A 50 -11.63 -0.87 -2.27
CA LEU A 50 -12.88 -1.51 -2.71
C LEU A 50 -13.65 -0.71 -3.77
N ASP A 51 -13.56 0.63 -3.72
CA ASP A 51 -14.17 1.51 -4.72
C ASP A 51 -13.34 1.63 -6.02
N GLY A 52 -12.18 0.98 -6.10
CA GLY A 52 -11.30 0.97 -7.26
C GLY A 52 -10.53 2.26 -7.52
N LYS A 53 -10.61 3.27 -6.65
CA LYS A 53 -10.07 4.62 -6.90
C LYS A 53 -8.68 4.88 -6.31
N ARG A 54 -8.20 4.03 -5.40
CA ARG A 54 -6.93 4.20 -4.68
C ARG A 54 -6.14 2.91 -4.73
N LEU A 55 -4.94 2.96 -5.31
CA LEU A 55 -3.98 1.86 -5.30
C LEU A 55 -2.84 2.20 -4.33
N TYR A 56 -2.70 1.45 -3.26
CA TYR A 56 -1.62 1.59 -2.30
C TYR A 56 -0.47 0.67 -2.67
N VAL A 57 0.76 1.14 -2.48
CA VAL A 57 1.97 0.43 -2.89
C VAL A 57 3.01 0.47 -1.79
N THR A 58 3.61 -0.66 -1.43
CA THR A 58 4.81 -0.75 -0.58
C THR A 58 6.04 -1.17 -1.38
N THR A 59 7.22 -0.95 -0.82
CA THR A 59 8.49 -1.09 -1.58
C THR A 59 9.43 -2.20 -1.12
N SER A 60 9.08 -3.00 -0.11
CA SER A 60 9.92 -4.11 0.38
C SER A 60 9.34 -5.47 0.01
N LEU A 61 10.17 -6.38 -0.47
CA LEU A 61 9.81 -7.76 -0.77
C LEU A 61 10.20 -8.71 0.37
N TYR A 62 11.51 -8.81 0.60
CA TYR A 62 12.11 -9.76 1.51
C TYR A 62 13.52 -9.28 1.82
N SER A 63 13.85 -9.09 3.10
CA SER A 63 15.02 -8.31 3.49
C SER A 63 16.36 -8.85 2.94
N ALA A 64 16.50 -10.15 2.71
CA ALA A 64 17.72 -10.71 2.11
C ALA A 64 17.87 -10.29 0.63
N TRP A 65 16.77 -10.25 -0.12
CA TRP A 65 16.75 -9.85 -1.53
C TRP A 65 16.80 -8.34 -1.65
N ASP A 66 16.06 -7.62 -0.80
CA ASP A 66 16.11 -6.17 -0.72
C ASP A 66 17.54 -5.68 -0.47
N ARG A 67 18.31 -6.37 0.39
CA ARG A 67 19.73 -6.07 0.62
C ARG A 67 20.60 -6.24 -0.63
N GLN A 68 20.29 -7.21 -1.49
CA GLN A 68 21.05 -7.49 -2.70
C GLN A 68 20.71 -6.49 -3.82
N PHE A 69 19.42 -6.25 -4.06
CA PHE A 69 18.95 -5.42 -5.18
C PHE A 69 18.85 -3.93 -4.84
N TYR A 70 18.49 -3.61 -3.60
CA TYR A 70 18.21 -2.25 -3.12
C TYR A 70 18.83 -2.00 -1.74
N PRO A 71 20.18 -1.98 -1.62
CA PRO A 71 20.85 -1.79 -0.33
C PRO A 71 20.44 -0.49 0.38
N ASP A 72 20.07 0.55 -0.37
CA ASP A 72 19.56 1.80 0.18
C ASP A 72 18.16 1.68 0.81
N LEU A 73 17.33 0.71 0.37
CA LEU A 73 16.06 0.39 1.04
C LEU A 73 16.32 -0.06 2.47
N ILE A 74 17.30 -0.95 2.68
CA ILE A 74 17.66 -1.42 4.02
C ILE A 74 18.15 -0.28 4.92
N ARG A 75 18.83 0.72 4.35
CA ARG A 75 19.37 1.88 5.09
C ARG A 75 18.30 2.92 5.42
N HIS A 76 17.34 3.12 4.53
CA HIS A 76 16.41 4.26 4.60
C HIS A 76 14.95 3.88 4.85
N GLY A 77 14.65 2.59 4.92
CA GLY A 77 13.31 2.07 5.17
C GLY A 77 12.48 1.98 3.91
N SER A 78 11.48 1.09 3.93
CA SER A 78 10.47 1.08 2.89
C SER A 78 9.51 2.25 3.06
N VAL A 79 8.66 2.45 2.06
CA VAL A 79 7.60 3.46 2.10
C VAL A 79 6.27 2.84 1.69
N MET A 80 5.17 3.52 2.00
CA MET A 80 3.90 3.29 1.34
C MET A 80 3.45 4.56 0.61
N LEU A 81 3.02 4.36 -0.63
CA LEU A 81 2.53 5.40 -1.54
C LEU A 81 1.06 5.13 -1.87
N GLN A 82 0.34 6.17 -2.27
CA GLN A 82 -1.00 6.07 -2.85
C GLN A 82 -0.95 6.56 -4.29
N ILE A 83 -1.57 5.80 -5.18
CA ILE A 83 -1.80 6.14 -6.57
C ILE A 83 -3.30 6.30 -6.76
N ASP A 84 -3.71 7.45 -7.27
CA ASP A 84 -5.09 7.72 -7.66
C ASP A 84 -5.37 7.05 -9.01
N VAL A 85 -6.50 6.35 -9.07
CA VAL A 85 -6.98 5.63 -10.25
C VAL A 85 -8.20 6.38 -10.81
N ASP A 86 -8.08 6.89 -12.04
CA ASP A 86 -9.21 7.52 -12.73
C ASP A 86 -10.06 6.43 -13.38
N THR A 87 -11.15 6.05 -12.74
CA THR A 87 -12.05 4.98 -13.21
C THR A 87 -12.94 5.42 -14.38
N GLU A 88 -13.04 6.71 -14.67
CA GLU A 88 -13.93 7.25 -15.71
C GLU A 88 -13.17 7.45 -17.03
N LYS A 89 -11.97 8.04 -16.97
CA LYS A 89 -11.15 8.36 -18.14
C LYS A 89 -9.95 7.42 -18.30
N GLY A 90 -9.69 6.58 -17.31
CA GLY A 90 -8.48 5.78 -17.21
C GLY A 90 -7.24 6.60 -16.83
N GLY A 91 -6.23 5.89 -16.34
CA GLY A 91 -4.92 6.44 -16.01
C GLY A 91 -4.64 6.47 -14.51
N LEU A 92 -3.37 6.70 -14.21
CA LEU A 92 -2.82 6.63 -12.85
C LEU A 92 -2.07 7.92 -12.55
N THR A 93 -2.21 8.44 -11.34
CA THR A 93 -1.44 9.59 -10.86
C THR A 93 -1.00 9.34 -9.42
N VAL A 94 0.25 9.63 -9.10
CA VAL A 94 0.72 9.50 -7.70
C VAL A 94 0.12 10.62 -6.86
N ASN A 95 -0.54 10.27 -5.76
CA ASN A 95 -0.98 11.24 -4.77
C ASN A 95 0.25 11.80 -4.03
N ARG A 96 0.57 13.08 -4.28
CA ARG A 96 1.76 13.74 -3.73
C ARG A 96 1.66 14.07 -2.24
N ASP A 97 0.44 14.06 -1.69
CA ASP A 97 0.17 14.38 -0.29
C ASP A 97 0.22 13.13 0.61
N PHE A 98 0.22 11.94 0.02
CA PHE A 98 0.31 10.68 0.74
C PHE A 98 1.71 10.07 0.68
N LEU A 99 2.38 10.05 1.83
CA LEU A 99 3.58 9.27 2.06
C LEU A 99 3.57 8.73 3.49
N VAL A 100 3.71 7.41 3.60
CA VAL A 100 4.10 6.75 4.85
C VAL A 100 5.58 6.38 4.73
N ASP A 101 6.39 6.92 5.62
CA ASP A 101 7.83 6.69 5.65
C ASP A 101 8.20 5.79 6.84
N PHE A 102 8.43 4.50 6.57
CA PHE A 102 8.82 3.53 7.58
C PHE A 102 10.31 3.60 7.94
N GLY A 103 11.07 4.54 7.34
CA GLY A 103 12.45 4.83 7.69
C GLY A 103 12.63 5.57 9.01
N LYS A 104 11.57 6.20 9.52
CA LYS A 104 11.58 7.06 10.70
C LYS A 104 11.00 6.39 11.95
N GLU A 105 10.80 5.09 11.91
CA GLU A 105 10.28 4.33 13.05
C GLU A 105 11.30 4.35 14.23
N PRO A 106 10.84 4.35 15.49
CA PRO A 106 11.72 4.48 16.67
C PRO A 106 12.81 3.40 16.77
N GLY A 107 12.56 2.21 16.21
CA GLY A 107 13.51 1.08 16.18
C GLY A 107 14.47 1.08 14.99
N GLY A 108 14.44 2.13 14.17
CA GLY A 108 15.14 2.20 12.89
C GLY A 108 14.28 1.77 11.71
N PRO A 109 14.86 1.70 10.50
CA PRO A 109 14.11 1.49 9.28
C PRO A 109 13.35 0.16 9.23
N CYS A 110 12.05 0.22 8.95
CA CYS A 110 11.19 -0.96 8.80
C CYS A 110 10.94 -1.33 7.33
N MET A 111 10.69 -2.62 7.10
CA MET A 111 10.49 -3.25 5.80
C MET A 111 9.02 -3.65 5.65
N ALA A 112 8.14 -2.65 5.55
CA ALA A 112 6.71 -2.88 5.34
C ALA A 112 6.47 -3.61 4.01
N HIS A 113 5.77 -4.74 4.12
CA HIS A 113 5.49 -5.64 3.00
C HIS A 113 3.99 -5.60 2.65
N GLU A 114 3.15 -6.28 3.42
CA GLU A 114 1.72 -6.39 3.14
C GLU A 114 0.90 -5.30 3.85
N MET A 115 -0.22 -4.92 3.23
CA MET A 115 -1.24 -4.05 3.79
C MET A 115 -2.57 -4.81 3.81
N ARG A 116 -3.35 -4.64 4.89
CA ARG A 116 -4.69 -5.24 5.00
C ARG A 116 -5.70 -4.16 5.37
N TYR A 117 -6.83 -4.13 4.68
CA TYR A 117 -7.90 -3.22 5.07
C TYR A 117 -8.67 -3.79 6.26
N PRO A 118 -9.13 -2.92 7.18
CA PRO A 118 -10.11 -3.33 8.17
C PRO A 118 -11.40 -3.79 7.46
N GLY A 119 -11.80 -5.05 7.67
CA GLY A 119 -13.05 -5.59 7.15
C GLY A 119 -12.97 -6.32 5.80
N GLY A 120 -11.78 -6.52 5.26
CA GLY A 120 -11.57 -7.21 3.98
C GLY A 120 -11.12 -6.27 2.87
N ASP A 121 -10.36 -6.82 1.91
CA ASP A 121 -9.86 -6.13 0.75
C ASP A 121 -9.80 -7.04 -0.49
N CYS A 122 -9.49 -6.44 -1.64
CA CYS A 122 -9.45 -7.12 -2.94
C CYS A 122 -8.47 -8.30 -3.03
N THR A 123 -7.65 -8.55 -2.01
CA THR A 123 -6.72 -9.68 -1.95
C THR A 123 -7.01 -10.67 -0.82
N SER A 124 -7.86 -10.29 0.15
CA SER A 124 -8.27 -11.17 1.25
C SER A 124 -9.60 -11.85 1.03
N ASP A 125 -10.52 -11.19 0.30
CA ASP A 125 -11.90 -11.64 0.21
C ASP A 125 -12.08 -12.65 -0.94
N ILE A 126 -12.77 -13.74 -0.63
CA ILE A 126 -13.15 -14.76 -1.61
C ILE A 126 -14.64 -14.61 -1.88
N TRP A 127 -15.01 -14.36 -3.13
CA TRP A 127 -16.40 -14.40 -3.55
C TRP A 127 -16.82 -15.86 -3.75
N ASP A 128 -17.72 -16.37 -2.89
CA ASP A 128 -18.49 -17.60 -3.14
C ASP A 128 -19.93 -17.25 -3.54
N PRO A 129 -20.35 -17.47 -4.80
CA PRO A 129 -21.70 -17.14 -5.25
C PRO A 129 -22.79 -17.97 -4.55
N ASN A 130 -22.45 -19.10 -3.93
CA ASN A 130 -23.41 -19.95 -3.23
C ASN A 130 -23.57 -19.57 -1.75
N ALA A 131 -22.60 -18.87 -1.16
CA ALA A 131 -22.67 -18.45 0.24
C ALA A 131 -23.81 -17.47 0.54
N MET A 132 -24.23 -16.66 -0.45
CA MET A 132 -25.38 -15.75 -0.34
C MET A 132 -26.73 -16.45 -0.49
N ALA A 133 -26.77 -17.61 -1.17
CA ALA A 133 -28.00 -18.38 -1.34
C ALA A 133 -28.43 -19.08 -0.03
N ASP A 134 -27.48 -19.44 0.83
CA ASP A 134 -27.75 -20.08 2.11
C ASP A 134 -28.27 -19.09 3.18
N GLU A 135 -28.02 -17.79 3.02
CA GLU A 135 -28.45 -16.76 3.98
C GLU A 135 -29.95 -16.39 3.79
N GLU A 136 -30.47 -16.41 2.56
CA GLU A 136 -31.90 -16.18 2.26
C GLU A 136 -32.81 -17.35 2.72
N LEU A 137 -32.24 -18.51 3.06
CA LEU A 137 -32.99 -19.73 3.41
C LEU A 137 -33.14 -19.97 4.92
N SER A 138 -32.74 -19.04 5.81
CA SER A 138 -32.92 -19.20 7.26
C SER A 138 -33.89 -18.19 7.89
N PRO A 139 -35.13 -18.58 8.27
CA PRO A 139 -36.07 -17.69 8.96
C PRO A 139 -35.79 -17.47 10.46
N GLN A 140 -34.59 -17.78 11.00
CA GLN A 140 -34.40 -17.89 12.46
C GLN A 140 -33.35 -16.98 13.11
N ALA A 141 -32.77 -16.00 12.42
CA ALA A 141 -31.81 -15.07 13.04
C ALA A 141 -32.46 -13.87 13.78
N ALA A 142 -33.76 -13.92 14.09
CA ALA A 142 -34.44 -12.90 14.90
C ALA A 142 -34.58 -13.30 16.38
N LYS A 143 -33.45 -13.55 17.08
CA LYS A 143 -33.41 -13.45 18.55
C LYS A 143 -32.16 -12.70 18.99
N LYS A 144 -32.37 -11.42 19.29
CA LYS A 144 -31.48 -10.52 20.03
C LYS A 144 -30.80 -11.26 21.19
N GLY A 145 -29.49 -11.49 21.07
CA GLY A 145 -28.61 -11.79 22.18
C GLY A 145 -28.12 -10.49 22.80
N THR A 146 -28.44 -10.29 24.06
CA THR A 146 -28.04 -9.16 24.91
C THR A 146 -26.52 -8.97 24.93
N LEU A 147 -26.05 -7.75 24.67
CA LEU A 147 -24.65 -7.35 24.86
C LEU A 147 -24.25 -7.54 26.33
N SER A 148 -23.21 -8.34 26.57
CA SER A 148 -22.55 -8.43 27.87
C SER A 148 -21.41 -7.40 27.92
N PRO A 149 -21.23 -6.64 29.02
CA PRO A 149 -20.16 -5.66 29.10
C PRO A 149 -18.81 -6.37 29.31
N GLY A 150 -17.96 -6.33 28.29
CA GLY A 150 -16.59 -6.82 28.35
C GLY A 150 -15.68 -5.88 29.14
N VAL A 151 -14.93 -6.46 30.06
CA VAL A 151 -14.02 -5.86 31.04
C VAL A 151 -12.98 -4.95 30.39
N SER A 152 -12.86 -3.73 30.93
CA SER A 152 -11.76 -2.80 30.69
C SER A 152 -10.44 -3.37 31.23
N ARG A 153 -9.44 -3.56 30.36
CA ARG A 153 -8.04 -3.53 30.77
C ARG A 153 -7.31 -2.44 30.00
N SER A 154 -6.85 -1.48 30.79
CA SER A 154 -6.09 -0.29 30.46
C SER A 154 -4.75 -0.60 29.81
N GLY A 155 -4.43 0.15 28.76
CA GLY A 155 -3.11 0.20 28.14
C GLY A 155 -3.18 0.77 26.73
N ALA A 156 -3.96 1.83 26.51
CA ALA A 156 -3.96 2.53 25.23
C ALA A 156 -2.64 3.32 25.10
N ALA A 157 -1.71 2.77 24.33
CA ALA A 157 -0.73 3.62 23.67
C ALA A 157 -1.51 4.49 22.69
N GLU A 158 -1.36 5.81 22.81
CA GLU A 158 -1.88 6.79 21.85
C GLU A 158 -1.60 6.30 20.42
N PRO A 159 -2.61 6.25 19.52
CA PRO A 159 -2.37 5.84 18.15
C PRO A 159 -1.39 6.83 17.52
N GLY A 160 -0.19 6.35 17.19
CA GLY A 160 0.83 7.15 16.52
C GLY A 160 0.27 7.83 15.28
N THR A 161 0.88 8.96 14.90
CA THR A 161 0.50 9.79 13.74
C THR A 161 0.26 9.00 12.45
N LEU A 162 0.88 7.83 12.31
CA LEU A 162 0.69 6.90 11.21
C LEU A 162 -0.71 6.27 11.18
N VAL A 163 -1.20 5.75 12.30
CA VAL A 163 -2.54 5.13 12.39
C VAL A 163 -3.62 6.18 12.15
N GLN A 164 -3.41 7.40 12.64
CA GLN A 164 -4.32 8.53 12.39
C GLN A 164 -4.35 8.93 10.91
N LYS A 165 -3.19 8.99 10.23
CA LYS A 165 -3.14 9.24 8.77
C LYS A 165 -3.84 8.15 7.95
N LEU A 166 -3.68 6.88 8.32
CA LEU A 166 -4.32 5.77 7.61
C LEU A 166 -5.84 5.79 7.76
N ARG A 167 -6.36 6.09 8.96
CA ARG A 167 -7.81 6.15 9.20
C ARG A 167 -8.54 7.24 8.40
N GLY A 168 -7.88 8.35 8.07
CA GLY A 168 -8.49 9.43 7.29
C GLY A 168 -8.69 9.12 5.79
N ASN A 169 -7.91 8.19 5.25
CA ASN A 169 -7.85 7.91 3.80
C ASN A 169 -8.46 6.56 3.40
N ILE A 170 -8.85 5.75 4.38
CA ILE A 170 -9.39 4.38 4.19
C ILE A 170 -10.94 4.38 4.05
N SER A 171 -11.61 5.54 4.13
CA SER A 171 -13.05 5.62 3.84
C SER A 171 -13.37 5.66 2.34
#